data_AF-A0A8H2ZK66-F1
#
_entry.id   AF-A0A8H2ZK66-F1
#
_cell.length_a   1.000
_cell.length_b   1.000
_cell.length_c   1.000
_cell.angle_alpha   90.00
_cell.angle_beta   90.00
_cell.angle_gamma   90.00
#
_symmetry.space_group_name_H-M   'P 1'
#
loop_
_entity.id
_entity.type
_entity.pdbx_description
1 polymer ?
#
loop_
_entity_poly.entity_id
_entity_poly.type
_entity_poly.pdbx_seq_one_letter_code
_entity_poly.pdbx_strand_id
1 'polypeptide(L)'
;MIRGTQVGKLSVYADWKIPTNLVKLKLNGQNIIRSRPSEILHPFYKIGPLEQLLLNYAYANASLLGGKANFAILDKDSQKFIPKQLIMRSTPDLPEWVHTYSFHVCNNVFKDISSMITISRNDIKNQIRDSYITKETSANIETIETLMTKNTKMPKPFDPLNLVSLIDGVVMTTDGVYPEDIYTFVIQKHCNHLNNIVLSINAIMLHIETMKLDQFSVLEKLVSQLIYIMRPQIELFPEHEFKEALTKLGDLIQRMKMKFTNQMFKGSTHFQLLDLHTRMKNVMTAHEYLKKLIVVNNMLPEEQLLSEYITMLTECFHGDNISKMGYISDLSSVIESQMTSEMLHFTLPLCVDFSEIQRLLQIIIQKKETHNLINKVSLTAILKQVEISGDNDLTRGINITKVYNSLLEHKMLSKQYISIFVEHFARCGNFNMIANLIDSKNFSLVDTPELSEKIIINIKQDRDEDIPMYAKKGNLFLSQYILPVVDKIELSEELKKTLIDI
;
A
#
# COMPACT_ATOMS: atom_id res chain seq x y z
N MET A 1 19.23 39.66 42.23
CA MET A 1 19.31 40.99 41.56
C MET A 1 20.54 41.01 40.66
N ILE A 2 20.54 41.86 39.62
CA ILE A 2 21.46 41.96 38.45
C ILE A 2 20.89 41.13 37.28
N ARG A 3 20.00 41.65 36.41
CA ARG A 3 20.09 42.74 35.41
C ARG A 3 21.24 42.60 34.41
N GLY A 4 20.89 42.07 33.24
CA GLY A 4 20.96 42.79 31.96
C GLY A 4 22.31 42.93 31.28
N THR A 5 22.47 42.28 30.13
CA THR A 5 23.29 42.83 29.03
C THR A 5 22.82 42.29 27.68
N GLN A 6 22.31 43.23 26.88
CA GLN A 6 22.47 43.36 25.43
C GLN A 6 21.78 42.32 24.52
N VAL A 7 20.51 42.63 24.26
CA VAL A 7 19.93 42.60 22.93
C VAL A 7 20.83 43.40 21.99
N GLY A 8 21.61 42.72 21.16
CA GLY A 8 22.51 43.35 20.20
C GLY A 8 22.95 42.38 19.13
N LYS A 9 22.40 42.56 17.92
CA LYS A 9 22.79 41.93 16.63
C LYS A 9 22.36 40.47 16.43
N LEU A 10 21.07 40.25 16.16
CA LEU A 10 20.56 39.07 15.47
C LEU A 10 20.18 39.35 14.01
N SER A 11 20.74 40.40 13.39
CA SER A 11 20.45 40.81 12.01
C SER A 11 21.57 40.47 11.01
N VAL A 12 22.43 39.46 11.28
CA VAL A 12 23.56 39.11 10.39
C VAL A 12 23.58 37.62 9.98
N TYR A 13 22.54 36.84 10.27
CA TYR A 13 22.43 35.45 9.78
C TYR A 13 21.21 35.19 8.87
N ALA A 14 20.63 36.25 8.31
CA ALA A 14 19.73 36.14 7.17
C ALA A 14 20.56 36.03 5.88
N ASP A 15 21.07 34.82 5.61
CA ASP A 15 21.39 34.32 4.25
C ASP A 15 22.01 32.91 4.29
N TRP A 16 21.46 32.01 5.12
CA TRP A 16 21.78 30.59 4.99
C TRP A 16 20.94 30.00 3.85
N LYS A 17 21.44 30.13 2.63
CA LYS A 17 21.09 29.18 1.55
C LYS A 17 21.40 27.79 2.07
N ILE A 18 20.36 27.01 2.37
CA ILE A 18 20.47 25.61 2.77
C ILE A 18 21.29 24.89 1.69
N PRO A 19 22.46 24.30 2.01
CA PRO A 19 23.22 23.55 1.03
C PRO A 19 22.39 22.33 0.61
N THR A 20 22.02 22.27 -0.67
CA THR A 20 21.29 21.15 -1.30
C THR A 20 22.12 19.88 -1.45
N ASN A 21 23.34 19.83 -0.92
CA ASN A 21 24.25 18.70 -1.09
C ASN A 21 24.32 17.85 0.19
N LEU A 22 23.75 16.66 0.03
CA LEU A 22 23.53 15.58 1.01
C LEU A 22 24.84 15.09 1.64
N VAL A 23 25.09 15.45 2.90
CA VAL A 23 26.22 14.92 3.67
C VAL A 23 25.83 13.61 4.37
N LYS A 24 26.28 12.48 3.81
CA LYS A 24 26.35 11.18 4.52
C LYS A 24 27.36 11.32 5.65
N LEU A 25 26.92 11.27 6.92
CA LEU A 25 27.83 11.04 8.05
C LEU A 25 27.52 9.65 8.60
N LYS A 26 28.57 8.82 8.63
CA LYS A 26 28.58 7.52 9.29
C LYS A 26 28.85 7.75 10.77
N LEU A 27 28.00 7.21 11.63
CA LEU A 27 28.32 6.97 13.03
C LEU A 27 28.28 5.45 13.21
N ASN A 28 29.35 4.86 13.74
CA ASN A 28 29.48 3.41 13.97
C ASN A 28 29.19 2.51 12.75
N GLY A 29 29.61 2.93 11.55
CA GLY A 29 29.44 2.12 10.33
C GLY A 29 28.02 2.08 9.76
N GLN A 30 27.03 2.70 10.40
CA GLN A 30 25.65 2.75 9.91
C GLN A 30 25.36 4.09 9.20
N ASN A 31 24.77 4.01 8.00
CA ASN A 31 24.35 5.19 7.23
C ASN A 31 23.17 5.88 7.95
N ILE A 32 23.38 7.06 8.54
CA ILE A 32 22.28 7.90 9.07
C ILE A 32 21.74 8.74 7.90
N ILE A 33 20.52 8.44 7.45
CA ILE A 33 19.82 9.22 6.42
C ILE A 33 18.94 10.25 7.13
N ARG A 34 19.02 11.51 6.67
CA ARG A 34 18.00 12.53 6.98
C ARG A 34 16.79 12.24 6.09
N SER A 35 15.71 11.66 6.61
CA SER A 35 14.43 11.71 5.90
C SER A 35 13.90 13.14 5.95
N ARG A 36 13.32 13.61 4.84
CA ARG A 36 12.63 14.91 4.87
C ARG A 36 11.31 14.70 5.64
N PRO A 37 10.85 15.67 6.44
CA PRO A 37 9.55 15.57 7.09
C PRO A 37 8.37 15.42 6.10
N SER A 38 8.60 15.70 4.82
CA SER A 38 7.66 15.47 3.71
C SER A 38 7.63 14.03 3.17
N GLU A 39 8.50 13.14 3.65
CA GLU A 39 8.55 11.73 3.22
C GLU A 39 7.77 10.87 4.24
N ILE A 40 6.74 10.16 3.78
CA ILE A 40 5.97 9.23 4.62
C ILE A 40 6.89 8.09 5.04
N LEU A 41 7.16 7.99 6.34
CA LEU A 41 8.04 6.97 6.92
C LEU A 41 7.37 5.59 6.93
N HIS A 42 6.13 5.54 7.41
CA HIS A 42 5.28 4.34 7.38
C HIS A 42 3.83 4.82 7.20
N PRO A 43 2.99 4.14 6.39
CA PRO A 43 1.67 4.64 6.05
C PRO A 43 0.72 4.78 7.25
N PHE A 44 1.00 4.09 8.37
CA PHE A 44 0.20 4.13 9.59
C PHE A 44 0.91 4.74 10.79
N TYR A 45 2.17 5.14 10.63
CA TYR A 45 2.88 5.77 11.74
C TYR A 45 2.49 7.25 11.82
N LYS A 46 2.12 7.71 13.01
CA LYS A 46 1.97 9.12 13.36
C LYS A 46 2.61 9.35 14.72
N ILE A 47 3.40 10.41 14.85
CA ILE A 47 4.08 10.75 16.10
C ILE A 47 3.03 11.13 17.15
N GLY A 48 2.86 10.29 18.17
CA GLY A 48 1.88 10.51 19.24
C GLY A 48 2.31 11.60 20.23
N PRO A 49 1.39 12.19 21.03
CA PRO A 49 1.70 13.28 21.96
C PRO A 49 2.79 12.91 22.99
N LEU A 50 2.78 11.67 23.49
CA LEU A 50 3.79 11.18 24.41
C LEU A 50 5.16 11.07 23.74
N GLU A 51 5.21 10.57 22.50
CA GLU A 51 6.45 10.48 21.74
C GLU A 51 6.99 11.87 21.39
N GLN A 52 6.13 12.82 21.03
CA GLN A 52 6.52 14.23 20.86
C GLN A 52 7.14 14.80 22.13
N LEU A 53 6.55 14.53 23.30
CA LEU A 53 7.09 14.96 24.59
C LEU A 53 8.46 14.34 24.88
N LEU A 54 8.59 13.02 24.68
CA LEU A 54 9.84 12.28 24.91
C LEU A 54 10.95 12.73 23.96
N LEU A 55 10.62 12.96 22.70
CA LEU A 55 11.53 13.52 21.70
C LEU A 55 12.03 14.89 22.17
N ASN A 56 11.13 15.79 22.56
CA ASN A 56 11.50 17.13 23.06
C ASN A 56 12.34 17.10 24.35
N TYR A 57 12.26 16.02 25.15
CA TYR A 57 13.02 15.87 26.39
C TYR A 57 14.39 15.20 26.19
N ALA A 58 14.54 14.33 25.18
CA ALA A 58 15.78 13.60 24.92
C ALA A 58 16.80 14.48 24.19
N TYR A 59 17.77 15.03 24.95
CA TYR A 59 18.71 16.03 24.43
C TYR A 59 19.73 15.50 23.39
N ALA A 60 19.96 14.18 23.30
CA ALA A 60 20.87 13.55 22.34
C ALA A 60 20.37 12.15 21.90
N ASN A 61 20.51 11.82 20.61
CA ASN A 61 20.19 10.51 20.01
C ASN A 61 18.71 10.05 20.15
N ALA A 62 17.77 10.98 20.05
CA ALA A 62 16.35 10.66 20.01
C ALA A 62 16.02 9.78 18.79
N SER A 63 15.17 8.76 18.98
CA SER A 63 14.72 7.88 17.91
C SER A 63 13.22 7.63 18.02
N LEU A 64 12.59 7.40 16.87
CA LEU A 64 11.16 7.08 16.80
C LEU A 64 10.91 5.60 17.11
N LEU A 65 9.71 5.27 17.58
CA LEU A 65 9.26 3.90 17.90
C LEU A 65 10.25 3.13 18.79
N GLY A 66 10.81 3.80 19.79
CA GLY A 66 11.79 3.20 20.70
C GLY A 66 13.08 2.73 20.02
N GLY A 67 13.36 3.20 18.80
CA GLY A 67 14.51 2.83 18.01
C GLY A 67 14.35 1.58 17.14
N LYS A 68 13.12 1.06 16.99
CA LYS A 68 12.84 -0.01 16.03
C LYS A 68 13.02 0.48 14.59
N ALA A 69 13.43 -0.42 13.69
CA ALA A 69 13.44 -0.12 12.26
C ALA A 69 11.99 -0.02 11.79
N ASN A 70 11.59 1.18 11.41
CA ASN A 70 10.20 1.58 11.25
C ASN A 70 9.88 2.14 9.86
N PHE A 71 10.84 2.09 8.93
CA PHE A 71 10.57 2.45 7.54
C PHE A 71 11.40 1.69 6.53
N ALA A 72 10.87 1.61 5.31
CA ALA A 72 11.52 1.04 4.15
C ALA A 72 12.10 2.17 3.28
N ILE A 73 13.39 2.13 2.97
CA ILE A 73 14.03 3.05 2.01
C ILE A 73 14.47 2.26 0.80
N LEU A 74 14.21 2.79 -0.41
CA LEU A 74 14.81 2.26 -1.63
C LEU A 74 16.31 2.58 -1.65
N ASP A 75 17.13 1.54 -1.52
CA ASP A 75 18.56 1.65 -1.72
C ASP A 75 18.87 1.89 -3.20
N LYS A 76 19.56 2.99 -3.50
CA LYS A 76 19.82 3.41 -4.89
C LYS A 76 20.74 2.43 -5.62
N ASP A 77 21.63 1.79 -4.89
CA ASP A 77 22.66 0.91 -5.47
C ASP A 77 22.07 -0.47 -5.77
N SER A 78 21.30 -1.04 -4.83
CA SER A 78 20.68 -2.36 -5.02
C SER A 78 19.28 -2.35 -5.65
N GLN A 79 18.63 -1.18 -5.76
CA GLN A 79 17.21 -1.04 -6.15
C GLN A 79 16.27 -1.90 -5.29
N LYS A 80 16.65 -2.15 -4.03
CA LYS A 80 15.86 -2.92 -3.05
C LYS A 80 15.47 -2.04 -1.88
N PHE A 81 14.33 -2.35 -1.27
CA PHE A 81 13.95 -1.73 -0.02
C PHE A 81 14.76 -2.33 1.14
N ILE A 82 15.30 -1.46 1.99
CA ILE A 82 16.01 -1.85 3.21
C ILE A 82 15.30 -1.29 4.44
N PRO A 83 15.27 -2.05 5.56
CA PRO A 83 14.67 -1.57 6.79
C PRO A 83 15.57 -0.50 7.39
N LYS A 84 14.95 0.57 7.90
CA LYS A 84 15.68 1.70 8.46
C LYS A 84 15.03 2.21 9.73
N GLN A 85 15.89 2.64 10.65
CA GLN A 85 15.55 3.35 11.88
C GLN A 85 15.79 4.85 11.68
N LEU A 86 14.90 5.68 12.22
CA LEU A 86 15.07 7.13 12.21
C LEU A 86 15.75 7.56 13.51
N ILE A 87 17.00 8.02 13.40
CA ILE A 87 17.78 8.57 14.51
C ILE A 87 18.00 10.06 14.24
N MET A 88 17.59 10.89 15.19
CA MET A 88 17.65 12.34 15.08
C MET A 88 18.98 12.83 15.66
N ARG A 89 19.75 13.59 14.85
CA ARG A 89 21.16 13.94 15.16
C ARG A 89 21.31 15.01 16.25
N SER A 90 20.37 15.95 16.38
CA SER A 90 20.49 17.08 17.30
C SER A 90 19.14 17.67 17.70
N THR A 91 19.07 18.11 18.95
CA THR A 91 17.91 18.70 19.64
C THR A 91 17.31 19.97 19.02
N PRO A 92 18.07 20.89 18.37
CA PRO A 92 17.51 22.15 17.87
C PRO A 92 16.54 22.00 16.70
N ASP A 93 16.77 21.01 15.83
CA ASP A 93 15.97 20.80 14.61
C ASP A 93 14.76 19.88 14.84
N LEU A 94 14.67 19.28 16.04
CA LEU A 94 13.66 18.30 16.39
C LEU A 94 12.25 18.91 16.48
N PRO A 95 12.03 20.06 17.13
CA PRO A 95 10.71 20.68 17.17
C PRO A 95 10.25 21.14 15.78
N GLU A 96 11.17 21.64 14.94
CA GLU A 96 10.86 22.03 13.56
C GLU A 96 10.52 20.81 12.70
N TRP A 97 11.27 19.71 12.82
CA TRP A 97 10.98 18.47 12.11
C TRP A 97 9.63 17.87 12.52
N VAL A 98 9.35 17.79 13.84
CA VAL A 98 8.06 17.30 14.36
C VAL A 98 6.94 18.23 13.91
N HIS A 99 7.11 19.54 13.99
CA HIS A 99 6.12 20.50 13.52
C HIS A 99 5.85 20.37 12.01
N THR A 100 6.89 20.21 11.20
CA THR A 100 6.77 20.06 9.74
C THR A 100 6.15 18.72 9.35
N TYR A 101 6.53 17.63 10.02
CA TYR A 101 5.93 16.32 9.85
C TYR A 101 4.45 16.33 10.24
N SER A 102 4.14 16.84 11.44
CA SER A 102 2.75 17.00 11.90
C SER A 102 1.96 17.93 10.99
N PHE A 103 2.55 19.02 10.48
CA PHE A 103 1.91 19.88 9.50
C PHE A 103 1.56 19.11 8.22
N HIS A 104 2.50 18.35 7.64
CA HIS A 104 2.23 17.58 6.42
C HIS A 104 1.22 16.45 6.63
N VAL A 105 1.26 15.78 7.78
CA VAL A 105 0.35 14.67 8.12
C VAL A 105 -1.03 15.16 8.56
N CYS A 106 -1.14 16.29 9.28
CA CYS A 106 -2.40 16.81 9.82
C CYS A 106 -3.10 17.78 8.86
N ASN A 107 -2.36 18.57 8.06
CA ASN A 107 -2.96 19.51 7.11
C ASN A 107 -3.15 18.91 5.71
N ASN A 108 -3.16 17.58 5.58
CA ASN A 108 -3.46 16.88 4.33
C ASN A 108 -2.71 17.46 3.12
N VAL A 109 -1.41 17.76 3.27
CA VAL A 109 -0.58 18.07 2.09
C VAL A 109 -0.51 16.83 1.18
N PHE A 110 -0.73 15.65 1.76
CA PHE A 110 -1.27 14.48 1.06
C PHE A 110 -2.79 14.68 0.86
N LYS A 111 -3.12 15.52 -0.13
CA LYS A 111 -4.44 15.83 -0.72
C LYS A 111 -5.67 15.24 -0.01
N ASP A 112 -6.60 16.10 0.41
CA ASP A 112 -7.91 15.70 0.92
C ASP A 112 -8.62 14.72 -0.02
N ILE A 113 -8.64 13.46 0.38
CA ILE A 113 -9.11 12.36 -0.44
C ILE A 113 -10.63 12.41 -0.62
N SER A 114 -11.33 13.09 0.29
CA SER A 114 -12.76 13.34 0.12
C SER A 114 -13.08 14.15 -1.14
N SER A 115 -12.07 14.84 -1.71
CA SER A 115 -12.16 15.56 -2.99
C SER A 115 -11.66 14.75 -4.21
N MET A 116 -11.08 13.57 -4.01
CA MET A 116 -10.56 12.76 -5.11
C MET A 116 -11.69 12.05 -5.85
N ILE A 117 -11.57 12.00 -7.18
CA ILE A 117 -12.52 11.29 -8.04
C ILE A 117 -12.03 9.85 -8.20
N THR A 118 -12.91 8.89 -7.91
CA THR A 118 -12.65 7.48 -8.24
C THR A 118 -12.83 7.25 -9.72
N ILE A 119 -11.83 6.65 -10.37
CA ILE A 119 -11.87 6.25 -11.78
C ILE A 119 -12.02 4.73 -11.89
N SER A 120 -12.92 4.31 -12.77
CA SER A 120 -13.29 2.92 -12.99
C SER A 120 -12.93 2.44 -14.39
N ARG A 121 -12.97 1.12 -14.61
CA ARG A 121 -12.81 0.54 -15.95
C ARG A 121 -13.90 0.99 -16.94
N ASN A 122 -15.09 1.35 -16.44
CA ASN A 122 -16.19 1.83 -17.29
C ASN A 122 -15.90 3.24 -17.85
N ASP A 123 -15.20 4.09 -17.09
CA ASP A 123 -14.83 5.44 -17.52
C ASP A 123 -13.86 5.41 -18.71
N ILE A 124 -13.08 4.34 -18.85
CA ILE A 124 -12.14 4.13 -19.95
C ILE A 124 -12.87 3.77 -21.24
N LYS A 125 -13.87 2.88 -21.18
CA LYS A 125 -14.63 2.46 -22.37
C LYS A 125 -15.26 3.66 -23.07
N ASN A 126 -15.76 4.62 -22.31
CA ASN A 126 -16.38 5.84 -22.85
C ASN A 126 -15.40 6.78 -23.54
N GLN A 127 -14.09 6.58 -23.38
CA GLN A 127 -13.04 7.40 -24.01
C GLN A 127 -12.52 6.81 -25.32
N ILE A 128 -12.82 5.54 -25.60
CA ILE A 128 -12.41 4.86 -26.81
C ILE A 128 -13.45 5.16 -27.89
N ARG A 129 -13.06 6.00 -28.85
CA ARG A 129 -13.88 6.30 -30.02
C ARG A 129 -13.71 5.18 -31.04
N ASP A 130 -14.82 4.65 -31.53
CA ASP A 130 -14.80 3.70 -32.65
C ASP A 130 -14.26 4.37 -33.92
N SER A 131 -13.46 3.62 -34.67
CA SER A 131 -12.99 4.05 -35.98
C SER A 131 -14.18 4.19 -36.94
N TYR A 132 -14.21 5.31 -37.67
CA TYR A 132 -15.15 5.53 -38.77
C TYR A 132 -14.58 5.10 -40.14
N ILE A 133 -13.33 4.66 -40.18
CA ILE A 133 -12.66 4.21 -41.40
C ILE A 133 -13.25 2.86 -41.83
N THR A 134 -13.61 2.76 -43.10
CA THR A 134 -14.15 1.54 -43.72
C THR A 134 -13.31 1.16 -44.94
N LYS A 135 -13.54 -0.03 -45.50
CA LYS A 135 -12.87 -0.48 -46.73
C LYS A 135 -13.13 0.46 -47.92
N GLU A 136 -14.25 1.16 -47.90
CA GLU A 136 -14.65 2.12 -48.94
C GLU A 136 -13.89 3.45 -48.84
N THR A 137 -13.21 3.71 -47.71
CA THR A 137 -12.47 4.97 -47.50
C THR A 137 -11.30 5.14 -48.48
N SER A 138 -10.58 4.06 -48.81
CA SER A 138 -9.51 4.09 -49.82
C SER A 138 -9.13 2.66 -50.25
N ALA A 139 -8.71 2.47 -51.50
CA ALA A 139 -8.15 1.20 -51.98
C ALA A 139 -6.90 0.75 -51.18
N ASN A 140 -6.17 1.72 -50.60
CA ASN A 140 -5.01 1.42 -49.76
C ASN A 140 -5.41 0.80 -48.41
N ILE A 141 -6.66 0.91 -47.96
CA ILE A 141 -7.15 0.24 -46.74
C ILE A 141 -7.11 -1.28 -46.89
N GLU A 142 -7.54 -1.83 -48.03
CA GLU A 142 -7.47 -3.28 -48.29
C GLU A 142 -6.03 -3.80 -48.30
N THR A 143 -5.08 -2.96 -48.76
CA THR A 143 -3.65 -3.27 -48.72
C THR A 143 -3.12 -3.27 -47.29
N ILE A 144 -3.56 -2.33 -46.44
CA ILE A 144 -3.25 -2.33 -45.01
C ILE A 144 -3.82 -3.58 -44.34
N GLU A 145 -5.08 -3.93 -44.57
CA GLU A 145 -5.69 -5.16 -44.01
C GLU A 145 -4.88 -6.40 -44.41
N THR A 146 -4.49 -6.50 -45.68
CA THR A 146 -3.67 -7.60 -46.21
C THR A 146 -2.29 -7.66 -45.54
N LEU A 147 -1.63 -6.51 -45.36
CA LEU A 147 -0.36 -6.43 -44.63
C LEU A 147 -0.53 -6.95 -43.20
N MET A 148 -1.55 -6.47 -42.49
CA MET A 148 -1.81 -6.85 -41.10
C MET A 148 -2.16 -8.33 -40.95
N THR A 149 -2.94 -8.91 -41.87
CA THR A 149 -3.25 -10.36 -41.88
C THR A 149 -2.02 -11.21 -42.19
N LYS A 150 -1.12 -10.75 -43.07
CA LYS A 150 0.14 -11.46 -43.33
C LYS A 150 1.08 -11.39 -42.13
N ASN A 151 1.15 -10.24 -41.47
CA ASN A 151 2.05 -9.99 -40.35
C ASN A 151 1.78 -10.87 -39.13
N THR A 152 0.54 -11.33 -38.93
CA THR A 152 0.21 -12.30 -37.86
C THR A 152 0.85 -13.66 -38.05
N LYS A 153 1.19 -14.04 -39.29
CA LYS A 153 1.80 -15.34 -39.63
C LYS A 153 3.33 -15.31 -39.69
N MET A 154 3.93 -14.13 -39.53
CA MET A 154 5.36 -13.95 -39.67
C MET A 154 6.09 -14.26 -38.34
N PRO A 155 7.33 -14.79 -38.39
CA PRO A 155 8.13 -15.02 -37.20
C PRO A 155 8.62 -13.72 -36.55
N LYS A 156 8.66 -12.61 -37.30
CA LYS A 156 8.99 -11.27 -36.83
C LYS A 156 8.04 -10.26 -37.46
N PRO A 157 7.75 -9.14 -36.77
CA PRO A 157 7.00 -8.03 -37.36
C PRO A 157 7.65 -7.54 -38.65
N PHE A 158 6.84 -7.13 -39.63
CA PHE A 158 7.32 -6.43 -40.81
C PHE A 158 8.02 -5.11 -40.45
N ASP A 159 8.77 -4.56 -41.42
CA ASP A 159 9.34 -3.22 -41.31
C ASP A 159 8.22 -2.18 -41.10
N PRO A 160 8.29 -1.34 -40.05
CA PRO A 160 7.31 -0.28 -39.82
C PRO A 160 7.16 0.70 -40.98
N LEU A 161 8.17 0.88 -41.83
CA LEU A 161 8.08 1.70 -43.05
C LEU A 161 6.99 1.21 -44.02
N ASN A 162 6.71 -0.10 -44.03
CA ASN A 162 5.65 -0.65 -44.88
C ASN A 162 4.26 -0.12 -44.46
N LEU A 163 3.99 -0.08 -43.15
CA LEU A 163 2.72 0.44 -42.64
C LEU A 163 2.66 1.97 -42.77
N VAL A 164 3.75 2.67 -42.44
CA VAL A 164 3.88 4.13 -42.60
C VAL A 164 3.58 4.57 -44.04
N SER A 165 4.20 3.93 -45.03
CA SER A 165 4.02 4.30 -46.45
C SER A 165 2.58 4.12 -46.92
N LEU A 166 1.89 3.07 -46.44
CA LEU A 166 0.49 2.84 -46.77
C LEU A 166 -0.43 3.86 -46.11
N ILE A 167 -0.18 4.21 -44.84
CA ILE A 167 -0.94 5.24 -44.12
C ILE A 167 -0.78 6.59 -44.82
N ASP A 168 0.45 6.95 -45.15
CA ASP A 168 0.77 8.17 -45.89
C ASP A 168 0.07 8.20 -47.25
N GLY A 169 0.06 7.08 -47.95
CA GLY A 169 -0.69 6.93 -49.20
C GLY A 169 -2.18 7.21 -49.03
N VAL A 170 -2.83 6.69 -47.97
CA VAL A 170 -4.25 6.96 -47.70
C VAL A 170 -4.51 8.43 -47.39
N VAL A 171 -3.68 9.02 -46.53
CA VAL A 171 -3.83 10.43 -46.09
C VAL A 171 -3.62 11.39 -47.25
N MET A 172 -2.73 11.08 -48.20
CA MET A 172 -2.51 11.91 -49.38
C MET A 172 -3.64 11.82 -50.42
N THR A 173 -4.39 10.71 -50.46
CA THR A 173 -5.43 10.48 -51.47
C THR A 173 -6.85 10.72 -50.96
N THR A 174 -7.04 10.97 -49.66
CA THR A 174 -8.36 10.98 -49.02
C THR A 174 -8.50 12.20 -48.12
N ASP A 175 -9.38 13.13 -48.51
CA ASP A 175 -9.62 14.34 -47.73
C ASP A 175 -10.27 14.04 -46.37
N GLY A 176 -9.85 14.76 -45.32
CA GLY A 176 -10.42 14.65 -43.98
C GLY A 176 -10.04 13.38 -43.21
N VAL A 177 -9.02 12.65 -43.69
CA VAL A 177 -8.46 11.48 -43.01
C VAL A 177 -7.07 11.81 -42.49
N TYR A 178 -6.86 11.65 -41.19
CA TYR A 178 -5.56 11.88 -40.57
C TYR A 178 -4.87 10.55 -40.20
N PRO A 179 -3.53 10.54 -40.02
CA PRO A 179 -2.80 9.33 -39.66
C PRO A 179 -3.37 8.62 -38.43
N GLU A 180 -3.84 9.37 -37.43
CA GLU A 180 -4.44 8.84 -36.21
C GLU A 180 -5.76 8.09 -36.42
N ASP A 181 -6.55 8.47 -37.43
CA ASP A 181 -7.81 7.79 -37.75
C ASP A 181 -7.51 6.40 -38.33
N ILE A 182 -6.49 6.32 -39.17
CA ILE A 182 -5.99 5.05 -39.73
C ILE A 182 -5.33 4.20 -38.64
N TYR A 183 -4.51 4.77 -37.75
CA TYR A 183 -3.99 4.01 -36.62
C TYR A 183 -5.09 3.50 -35.71
N THR A 184 -6.12 4.31 -35.45
CA THR A 184 -7.29 3.89 -34.68
C THR A 184 -7.99 2.69 -35.33
N PHE A 185 -8.18 2.73 -36.65
CA PHE A 185 -8.70 1.59 -37.42
C PHE A 185 -7.81 0.34 -37.26
N VAL A 186 -6.51 0.49 -37.51
CA VAL A 186 -5.53 -0.61 -37.47
C VAL A 186 -5.49 -1.26 -36.09
N ILE A 187 -5.43 -0.45 -35.03
CA ILE A 187 -5.39 -0.93 -33.64
C ILE A 187 -6.67 -1.69 -33.30
N GLN A 188 -7.84 -1.12 -33.60
CA GLN A 188 -9.12 -1.74 -33.22
C GLN A 188 -9.46 -3.01 -34.01
N LYS A 189 -9.08 -3.07 -35.30
CA LYS A 189 -9.47 -4.18 -36.19
C LYS A 189 -8.41 -5.26 -36.33
N HIS A 190 -7.13 -4.94 -36.15
CA HIS A 190 -6.04 -5.83 -36.54
C HIS A 190 -4.98 -6.07 -35.46
N CYS A 191 -4.95 -5.32 -34.37
CA CYS A 191 -3.99 -5.56 -33.27
C CYS A 191 -4.43 -6.68 -32.31
N ASN A 192 -5.07 -7.75 -32.80
CA ASN A 192 -5.41 -8.94 -32.02
C ASN A 192 -4.23 -9.94 -31.88
N HIS A 193 -3.05 -9.58 -32.37
CA HIS A 193 -1.83 -10.38 -32.34
C HIS A 193 -0.62 -9.49 -32.02
N LEU A 194 0.37 -10.03 -31.30
CA LEU A 194 1.54 -9.29 -30.83
C LEU A 194 2.34 -8.63 -31.95
N ASN A 195 2.61 -9.33 -33.06
CA ASN A 195 3.30 -8.73 -34.21
C ASN A 195 2.62 -7.47 -34.75
N ASN A 196 1.28 -7.44 -34.74
CA ASN A 196 0.51 -6.30 -35.23
C ASN A 196 0.56 -5.13 -34.25
N ILE A 197 0.57 -5.43 -32.95
CA ILE A 197 0.80 -4.43 -31.90
C ILE A 197 2.19 -3.82 -32.07
N VAL A 198 3.24 -4.65 -32.15
CA VAL A 198 4.63 -4.18 -32.29
C VAL A 198 4.83 -3.37 -33.56
N LEU A 199 4.31 -3.84 -34.71
CA LEU A 199 4.35 -3.11 -35.98
C LEU A 199 3.69 -1.73 -35.85
N SER A 200 2.49 -1.67 -35.26
CA SER A 200 1.74 -0.43 -35.08
C SER A 200 2.46 0.55 -34.16
N ILE A 201 3.03 0.06 -33.05
CA ILE A 201 3.83 0.89 -32.13
C ILE A 201 5.05 1.48 -32.85
N ASN A 202 5.80 0.64 -33.59
CA ASN A 202 6.97 1.10 -34.34
C ASN A 202 6.61 2.11 -35.43
N ALA A 203 5.50 1.90 -36.13
CA ALA A 203 5.01 2.84 -37.15
C ALA A 203 4.59 4.19 -36.52
N ILE A 204 3.87 4.16 -35.39
CA ILE A 204 3.52 5.38 -34.64
C ILE A 204 4.80 6.13 -34.23
N MET A 205 5.80 5.42 -33.71
CA MET A 205 7.08 6.03 -33.36
C MET A 205 7.70 6.74 -34.56
N LEU A 206 7.77 6.12 -35.74
CA LEU A 206 8.28 6.78 -36.95
C LEU A 206 7.47 8.04 -37.32
N HIS A 207 6.14 8.01 -37.23
CA HIS A 207 5.30 9.20 -37.47
C HIS A 207 5.48 10.30 -36.42
N ILE A 208 5.89 9.96 -35.19
CA ILE A 208 6.32 10.95 -34.20
C ILE A 208 7.62 11.63 -34.65
N GLU A 209 8.58 10.86 -35.20
CA GLU A 209 9.88 11.38 -35.65
C GLU A 209 9.77 12.27 -36.88
N THR A 210 8.92 11.88 -37.83
CA THR A 210 8.67 12.64 -39.07
C THR A 210 7.67 13.79 -38.87
N MET A 211 7.28 14.09 -37.63
CA MET A 211 6.34 15.17 -37.26
C MET A 211 4.92 15.03 -37.86
N LYS A 212 4.54 13.84 -38.33
CA LYS A 212 3.16 13.56 -38.78
C LYS A 212 2.19 13.34 -37.62
N LEU A 213 2.72 12.92 -36.47
CA LEU A 213 2.02 12.89 -35.19
C LEU A 213 2.75 13.80 -34.19
N ASP A 214 2.27 15.03 -34.06
CA ASP A 214 2.87 16.09 -33.24
C ASP A 214 1.96 16.60 -32.11
N GLN A 215 0.77 16.01 -31.95
CA GLN A 215 -0.14 16.33 -30.86
C GLN A 215 -0.11 15.26 -29.78
N PHE A 216 0.28 15.63 -28.56
CA PHE A 216 0.30 14.72 -27.41
C PHE A 216 -1.07 14.11 -27.12
N SER A 217 -2.16 14.89 -27.22
CA SER A 217 -3.52 14.42 -26.95
C SER A 217 -3.99 13.34 -27.93
N VAL A 218 -3.49 13.36 -29.18
CA VAL A 218 -3.75 12.33 -30.19
C VAL A 218 -2.95 11.08 -29.87
N LEU A 219 -1.67 11.23 -29.57
CA LEU A 219 -0.80 10.11 -29.19
C LEU A 219 -1.27 9.41 -27.92
N GLU A 220 -1.71 10.17 -26.91
CA GLU A 220 -2.31 9.64 -25.69
C GLU A 220 -3.55 8.78 -25.98
N LYS A 221 -4.39 9.19 -26.93
CA LYS A 221 -5.55 8.37 -27.36
C LYS A 221 -5.10 7.08 -28.03
N LEU A 222 -4.10 7.13 -28.91
CA LEU A 222 -3.55 5.94 -29.56
C LEU A 222 -2.93 4.98 -28.55
N VAL A 223 -2.17 5.50 -27.58
CA VAL A 223 -1.63 4.70 -26.46
C VAL A 223 -2.75 4.07 -25.65
N SER A 224 -3.80 4.82 -25.33
CA SER A 224 -4.96 4.30 -24.59
C SER A 224 -5.66 3.17 -25.36
N GLN A 225 -5.84 3.32 -26.67
CA GLN A 225 -6.41 2.26 -27.51
C GLN A 225 -5.51 1.03 -27.57
N LEU A 226 -4.19 1.20 -27.71
CA LEU A 226 -3.23 0.10 -27.68
C LEU A 226 -3.34 -0.68 -26.36
N ILE A 227 -3.33 0.01 -25.21
CA ILE A 227 -3.43 -0.63 -23.90
C ILE A 227 -4.75 -1.40 -23.78
N TYR A 228 -5.87 -0.79 -24.21
CA TYR A 228 -7.17 -1.43 -24.17
C TYR A 228 -7.20 -2.74 -24.97
N ILE A 229 -6.61 -2.75 -26.18
CA ILE A 229 -6.53 -3.94 -27.03
C ILE A 229 -5.52 -4.97 -26.49
N MET A 230 -4.42 -4.52 -25.90
CA MET A 230 -3.41 -5.38 -25.28
C MET A 230 -3.92 -6.10 -24.03
N ARG A 231 -4.83 -5.49 -23.27
CA ARG A 231 -5.32 -6.03 -22.00
C ARG A 231 -5.88 -7.46 -22.07
N PRO A 232 -6.85 -7.81 -22.93
CA PRO A 232 -7.36 -9.17 -23.04
C PRO A 232 -6.32 -10.17 -23.58
N GLN A 233 -5.24 -9.69 -24.21
CA GLN A 233 -4.21 -10.54 -24.81
C GLN A 233 -3.18 -11.04 -23.79
N ILE A 234 -3.09 -10.41 -22.61
CA ILE A 234 -2.18 -10.85 -21.54
C ILE A 234 -2.39 -12.32 -21.17
N GLU A 235 -3.64 -12.75 -21.11
CA GLU A 235 -4.01 -14.12 -20.74
C GLU A 235 -3.90 -15.10 -21.92
N LEU A 236 -3.80 -14.59 -23.16
CA LEU A 236 -3.78 -15.40 -24.38
C LEU A 236 -2.38 -15.78 -24.85
N PHE A 237 -1.36 -14.98 -24.49
CA PHE A 237 0.01 -15.18 -24.94
C PHE A 237 0.95 -15.49 -23.75
N PRO A 238 1.99 -16.32 -23.96
CA PRO A 238 3.03 -16.51 -22.96
C PRO A 238 3.71 -15.19 -22.56
N GLU A 239 4.05 -15.05 -21.29
CA GLU A 239 4.62 -13.82 -20.71
C GLU A 239 5.84 -13.28 -21.48
N HIS A 240 6.71 -14.18 -21.96
CA HIS A 240 7.94 -13.82 -22.67
C HIS A 240 7.68 -13.19 -24.05
N GLU A 241 6.63 -13.61 -24.76
CA GLU A 241 6.22 -13.02 -26.04
C GLU A 241 5.58 -11.65 -25.82
N PHE A 242 4.75 -11.54 -24.79
CA PHE A 242 4.08 -10.28 -24.43
C PHE A 242 5.07 -9.20 -23.96
N LYS A 243 6.22 -9.61 -23.39
CA LYS A 243 7.28 -8.71 -22.92
C LYS A 243 7.87 -7.84 -24.03
N GLU A 244 7.96 -8.33 -25.27
CA GLU A 244 8.42 -7.52 -26.40
C GLU A 244 7.44 -6.37 -26.68
N ALA A 245 6.14 -6.67 -26.78
CA ALA A 245 5.12 -5.65 -26.99
C ALA A 245 5.08 -4.61 -25.87
N LEU A 246 5.25 -5.04 -24.60
CA LEU A 246 5.38 -4.13 -23.47
C LEU A 246 6.63 -3.26 -23.54
N THR A 247 7.77 -3.82 -23.94
CA THR A 247 9.00 -3.05 -24.11
C THR A 247 8.79 -1.96 -25.16
N LYS A 248 8.16 -2.31 -26.28
CA LYS A 248 7.82 -1.34 -27.33
C LYS A 248 6.83 -0.28 -26.89
N LEU A 249 5.82 -0.65 -26.10
CA LEU A 249 4.92 0.33 -25.49
C LEU A 249 5.69 1.30 -24.56
N GLY A 250 6.64 0.77 -23.78
CA GLY A 250 7.56 1.55 -22.95
C GLY A 250 8.39 2.54 -23.77
N ASP A 251 9.00 2.07 -24.87
CA ASP A 251 9.78 2.89 -25.81
C ASP A 251 8.93 4.03 -26.38
N LEU A 252 7.70 3.74 -26.81
CA LEU A 252 6.75 4.74 -27.32
C LEU A 252 6.42 5.80 -26.26
N ILE A 253 6.08 5.37 -25.03
CA ILE A 253 5.79 6.29 -23.92
C ILE A 253 7.01 7.15 -23.60
N GLN A 254 8.21 6.57 -23.62
CA GLN A 254 9.44 7.32 -23.38
C GLN A 254 9.69 8.33 -24.49
N ARG A 255 9.49 7.95 -25.76
CA ARG A 255 9.61 8.85 -26.92
C ARG A 255 8.63 10.02 -26.81
N MET A 256 7.39 9.75 -26.43
CA MET A 256 6.38 10.80 -26.17
C MET A 256 6.83 11.75 -25.08
N LYS A 257 7.32 11.24 -23.94
CA LYS A 257 7.82 12.09 -22.83
C LYS A 257 9.02 12.94 -23.25
N MET A 258 9.92 12.42 -24.09
CA MET A 258 11.05 13.20 -24.60
C MET A 258 10.60 14.33 -25.54
N LYS A 259 9.59 14.07 -26.39
CA LYS A 259 9.07 15.08 -27.33
C LYS A 259 8.18 16.11 -26.63
N PHE A 260 7.39 15.70 -25.65
CA PHE A 260 6.40 16.53 -24.93
C PHE A 260 6.71 16.62 -23.44
N THR A 261 7.88 17.17 -23.10
CA THR A 261 8.43 17.18 -21.73
C THR A 261 7.53 17.81 -20.67
N ASN A 262 6.68 18.77 -21.05
CA ASN A 262 5.80 19.50 -20.14
C ASN A 262 4.35 18.98 -20.13
N GLN A 263 4.03 17.96 -20.94
CA GLN A 263 2.69 17.40 -20.99
C GLN A 263 2.60 16.14 -20.12
N MET A 264 1.47 15.98 -19.45
CA MET A 264 1.20 14.87 -18.54
C MET A 264 0.02 14.06 -19.05
N PHE A 265 0.08 12.75 -18.86
CA PHE A 265 -1.05 11.90 -19.15
C PHE A 265 -2.24 12.22 -18.22
N LYS A 266 -3.43 12.04 -18.77
CA LYS A 266 -4.71 12.03 -18.07
C LYS A 266 -4.78 10.84 -17.12
N GLY A 267 -5.62 10.98 -16.09
CA GLY A 267 -5.82 9.92 -15.10
C GLY A 267 -6.30 8.61 -15.70
N SER A 268 -7.09 8.64 -16.77
CA SER A 268 -7.53 7.42 -17.48
C SER A 268 -6.40 6.64 -18.14
N THR A 269 -5.39 7.32 -18.69
CA THR A 269 -4.22 6.66 -19.27
C THR A 269 -3.32 6.10 -18.17
N HIS A 270 -3.10 6.84 -17.07
CA HIS A 270 -2.38 6.30 -15.91
C HIS A 270 -3.10 5.10 -15.28
N PHE A 271 -4.43 5.13 -15.17
CA PHE A 271 -5.21 3.99 -14.69
C PHE A 271 -5.06 2.77 -15.59
N GLN A 272 -5.15 2.94 -16.91
CA GLN A 272 -4.97 1.83 -17.86
C GLN A 272 -3.57 1.22 -17.79
N LEU A 273 -2.55 2.06 -17.65
CA LEU A 273 -1.16 1.61 -17.48
C LEU A 273 -0.97 0.89 -16.15
N LEU A 274 -1.59 1.38 -15.07
CA LEU A 274 -1.63 0.69 -13.78
C LEU A 274 -2.28 -0.71 -13.89
N ASP A 275 -3.46 -0.82 -14.51
CA ASP A 275 -4.18 -2.09 -14.73
C ASP A 275 -3.33 -3.07 -15.55
N LEU A 276 -2.73 -2.60 -16.65
CA LEU A 276 -1.85 -3.39 -17.50
C LEU A 276 -0.64 -3.93 -16.72
N HIS A 277 0.09 -3.06 -16.01
CA HIS A 277 1.31 -3.46 -15.30
C HIS A 277 1.04 -4.30 -14.05
N THR A 278 -0.13 -4.12 -13.43
CA THR A 278 -0.58 -4.97 -12.31
C THR A 278 -0.81 -6.40 -12.77
N ARG A 279 -1.53 -6.59 -13.89
CA ARG A 279 -1.75 -7.92 -14.49
C ARG A 279 -0.46 -8.60 -14.93
N MET A 280 0.50 -7.83 -15.43
CA MET A 280 1.82 -8.31 -15.84
C MET A 280 2.79 -8.51 -14.67
N LYS A 281 2.35 -8.30 -13.42
CA LYS A 281 3.17 -8.41 -12.21
C LYS A 281 4.44 -7.54 -12.24
N ASN A 282 4.42 -6.42 -12.97
CA ASN A 282 5.52 -5.46 -13.00
C ASN A 282 5.32 -4.41 -11.89
N VAL A 283 5.74 -4.76 -10.69
CA VAL A 283 5.48 -3.98 -9.47
C VAL A 283 6.01 -2.56 -9.57
N MET A 284 7.26 -2.36 -9.99
CA MET A 284 7.89 -1.03 -10.01
C MET A 284 7.12 -0.07 -10.89
N THR A 285 6.81 -0.50 -12.12
CA THR A 285 6.08 0.33 -13.08
C THR A 285 4.62 0.54 -12.67
N ALA A 286 3.96 -0.50 -12.13
CA ALA A 286 2.61 -0.37 -11.58
C ALA A 286 2.57 0.67 -10.44
N HIS A 287 3.50 0.58 -9.49
CA HIS A 287 3.60 1.53 -8.39
C HIS A 287 3.85 2.97 -8.87
N GLU A 288 4.71 3.17 -9.87
CA GLU A 288 4.95 4.50 -10.46
C GLU A 288 3.66 5.11 -11.04
N TYR A 289 2.85 4.32 -11.75
CA TYR A 289 1.59 4.78 -12.31
C TYR A 289 0.51 5.02 -11.27
N LEU A 290 0.45 4.19 -10.22
CA LEU A 290 -0.41 4.42 -9.06
C LEU A 290 -0.09 5.74 -8.36
N LYS A 291 1.20 5.99 -8.12
CA LYS A 291 1.67 7.26 -7.56
C LYS A 291 1.29 8.45 -8.44
N LYS A 292 1.48 8.34 -9.76
CA LYS A 292 1.09 9.40 -10.71
C LYS A 292 -0.41 9.66 -10.72
N LEU A 293 -1.23 8.61 -10.68
CA LEU A 293 -2.68 8.73 -10.63
C LEU A 293 -3.14 9.55 -9.41
N ILE A 294 -2.59 9.24 -8.23
CA ILE A 294 -2.92 9.90 -6.97
C ILE A 294 -2.33 11.32 -6.91
N VAL A 295 -1.02 11.44 -7.12
CA VAL A 295 -0.28 12.69 -6.88
C VAL A 295 -0.45 13.68 -8.03
N VAL A 296 -0.45 13.24 -9.28
CA VAL A 296 -0.57 14.12 -10.45
C VAL A 296 -2.03 14.37 -10.80
N ASN A 297 -2.84 13.32 -10.93
CA ASN A 297 -4.23 13.47 -11.39
C ASN A 297 -5.27 13.68 -10.30
N ASN A 298 -4.91 13.53 -9.01
CA ASN A 298 -5.87 13.63 -7.90
C ASN A 298 -7.03 12.61 -8.03
N MET A 299 -6.72 11.40 -8.50
CA MET A 299 -7.70 10.34 -8.73
C MET A 299 -7.34 9.08 -7.96
N LEU A 300 -8.35 8.30 -7.62
CA LEU A 300 -8.20 6.98 -7.03
C LEU A 300 -8.65 5.89 -8.00
N PRO A 301 -7.92 4.79 -8.13
CA PRO A 301 -8.43 3.63 -8.84
C PRO A 301 -9.59 3.00 -8.07
N GLU A 302 -10.51 2.35 -8.81
CA GLU A 302 -11.57 1.52 -8.22
C GLU A 302 -11.01 0.42 -7.30
N GLU A 303 -11.82 0.01 -6.32
CA GLU A 303 -11.46 -0.96 -5.28
C GLU A 303 -10.90 -2.26 -5.87
N GLN A 304 -11.49 -2.75 -6.96
CA GLN A 304 -11.07 -3.98 -7.62
C GLN A 304 -9.61 -3.92 -8.10
N LEU A 305 -9.18 -2.82 -8.73
CA LEU A 305 -7.80 -2.70 -9.21
C LEU A 305 -6.81 -2.56 -8.04
N LEU A 306 -7.22 -1.93 -6.93
CA LEU A 306 -6.39 -1.87 -5.73
C LEU A 306 -6.21 -3.23 -5.07
N SER A 307 -7.29 -4.02 -5.01
CA SER A 307 -7.25 -5.42 -4.58
C SER A 307 -6.28 -6.22 -5.46
N GLU A 308 -6.40 -6.13 -6.79
CA GLU A 308 -5.47 -6.78 -7.73
C GLU A 308 -4.01 -6.33 -7.51
N TYR A 309 -3.78 -5.05 -7.24
CA TYR A 309 -2.45 -4.50 -6.93
C TYR A 309 -1.88 -5.06 -5.61
N ILE A 310 -2.71 -5.17 -4.57
CA ILE A 310 -2.32 -5.71 -3.26
C ILE A 310 -2.04 -7.21 -3.33
N THR A 311 -2.87 -7.96 -4.07
CA THR A 311 -2.64 -9.36 -4.37
C THR A 311 -1.30 -9.54 -5.11
N MET A 312 -1.03 -8.74 -6.14
CA MET A 312 0.26 -8.75 -6.84
C MET A 312 1.44 -8.53 -5.87
N LEU A 313 1.37 -7.53 -4.97
CA LEU A 313 2.41 -7.31 -3.97
C LEU A 313 2.59 -8.51 -3.02
N THR A 314 1.49 -9.18 -2.67
CA THR A 314 1.52 -10.36 -1.80
C THR A 314 2.25 -11.54 -2.44
N GLU A 315 1.98 -11.77 -3.72
CA GLU A 315 2.59 -12.84 -4.52
C GLU A 315 4.06 -12.57 -4.82
N CYS A 316 4.41 -11.35 -5.27
CA CYS A 316 5.77 -10.99 -5.65
C CYS A 316 6.73 -10.90 -4.45
N PHE A 317 6.23 -10.58 -3.26
CA PHE A 317 7.03 -10.38 -2.05
C PHE A 317 6.56 -11.27 -0.89
N HIS A 318 6.40 -12.57 -1.16
CA HIS A 318 6.03 -13.52 -0.10
C HIS A 318 7.09 -13.51 1.02
N GLY A 319 6.68 -13.20 2.25
CA GLY A 319 7.57 -13.06 3.41
C GLY A 319 8.45 -11.79 3.45
N ASP A 320 8.52 -10.99 2.38
CA ASP A 320 9.29 -9.74 2.36
C ASP A 320 8.42 -8.54 2.71
N ASN A 321 8.25 -8.32 4.01
CA ASN A 321 7.46 -7.21 4.55
C ASN A 321 8.09 -5.84 4.26
N ILE A 322 9.41 -5.77 4.07
CA ILE A 322 10.14 -4.51 3.86
C ILE A 322 9.83 -3.96 2.47
N SER A 323 9.88 -4.82 1.44
CA SER A 323 9.48 -4.41 0.08
C SER A 323 7.99 -4.05 0.02
N LYS A 324 7.12 -4.87 0.63
CA LYS A 324 5.68 -4.56 0.72
C LYS A 324 5.43 -3.20 1.34
N MET A 325 6.09 -2.91 2.46
CA MET A 325 5.99 -1.63 3.14
C MET A 325 6.43 -0.46 2.24
N GLY A 326 7.53 -0.62 1.51
CA GLY A 326 8.01 0.38 0.57
C GLY A 326 6.96 0.75 -0.48
N TYR A 327 6.34 -0.25 -1.09
CA TYR A 327 5.34 -0.07 -2.15
C TYR A 327 3.96 0.43 -1.67
N ILE A 328 3.63 0.31 -0.38
CA ILE A 328 2.37 0.84 0.17
C ILE A 328 2.50 2.17 0.92
N SER A 329 3.71 2.67 1.13
CA SER A 329 3.94 3.94 1.84
C SER A 329 3.19 5.11 1.20
N ASP A 330 3.14 5.17 -0.13
CA ASP A 330 2.41 6.17 -0.91
C ASP A 330 0.88 5.97 -0.89
N LEU A 331 0.37 4.85 -0.35
CA LEU A 331 -1.05 4.52 -0.26
C LEU A 331 -1.70 4.83 1.08
N SER A 332 -0.97 5.43 2.02
CA SER A 332 -1.51 5.83 3.34
C SER A 332 -2.87 6.52 3.23
N SER A 333 -2.95 7.55 2.40
CA SER A 333 -4.17 8.26 2.05
C SER A 333 -5.26 7.28 1.61
N VAL A 334 -5.01 6.48 0.57
CA VAL A 334 -5.99 5.52 0.02
C VAL A 334 -6.52 4.57 1.08
N ILE A 335 -5.64 4.10 1.95
CA ILE A 335 -5.98 3.17 3.03
C ILE A 335 -6.83 3.87 4.10
N GLU A 336 -6.53 5.14 4.41
CA GLU A 336 -7.39 5.97 5.26
C GLU A 336 -8.76 6.23 4.62
N SER A 337 -8.87 6.34 3.28
CA SER A 337 -10.11 6.67 2.58
C SER A 337 -11.05 5.49 2.35
N GLN A 338 -10.52 4.37 1.86
CA GLN A 338 -11.29 3.24 1.32
C GLN A 338 -10.73 1.89 1.80
N MET A 339 -10.44 1.77 3.10
CA MET A 339 -9.98 0.51 3.69
C MET A 339 -10.91 -0.65 3.35
N THR A 340 -10.35 -1.71 2.78
CA THR A 340 -11.04 -2.98 2.52
C THR A 340 -10.55 -4.08 3.46
N SER A 341 -11.25 -5.22 3.51
CA SER A 341 -10.79 -6.37 4.28
C SER A 341 -9.43 -6.89 3.80
N GLU A 342 -9.20 -6.89 2.48
CA GLU A 342 -7.93 -7.31 1.90
C GLU A 342 -6.80 -6.34 2.25
N MET A 343 -7.06 -5.04 2.17
CA MET A 343 -6.12 -4.00 2.63
C MET A 343 -5.77 -4.20 4.10
N LEU A 344 -6.75 -4.45 4.96
CA LEU A 344 -6.51 -4.70 6.38
C LEU A 344 -5.60 -5.91 6.60
N HIS A 345 -5.90 -7.04 5.96
CA HIS A 345 -5.10 -8.26 6.11
C HIS A 345 -3.70 -8.15 5.48
N PHE A 346 -3.54 -7.34 4.45
CA PHE A 346 -2.23 -7.04 3.86
C PHE A 346 -1.39 -6.11 4.75
N THR A 347 -2.02 -5.08 5.32
CA THR A 347 -1.32 -3.99 6.04
C THR A 347 -0.97 -4.36 7.47
N LEU A 348 -1.80 -5.17 8.12
CA LEU A 348 -1.63 -5.52 9.52
C LEU A 348 -0.27 -6.20 9.81
N PRO A 349 0.21 -7.20 9.04
CA PRO A 349 1.53 -7.80 9.24
C PRO A 349 2.72 -6.84 9.04
N LEU A 350 2.48 -5.67 8.42
CA LEU A 350 3.50 -4.65 8.18
C LEU A 350 3.70 -3.73 9.39
N CYS A 351 2.75 -3.73 10.35
CA CYS A 351 2.86 -2.94 11.57
C CYS A 351 3.91 -3.57 12.51
N VAL A 352 4.98 -2.83 12.77
CA VAL A 352 6.10 -3.22 13.65
C VAL A 352 5.82 -2.81 15.09
N ASP A 353 5.07 -1.73 15.30
CA ASP A 353 4.75 -1.19 16.62
C ASP A 353 3.23 -1.14 16.89
N PHE A 354 2.85 -1.24 18.16
CA PHE A 354 1.44 -1.17 18.57
C PHE A 354 0.76 0.14 18.18
N SER A 355 1.49 1.26 18.15
CA SER A 355 0.95 2.55 17.72
C SER A 355 0.44 2.52 16.27
N GLU A 356 1.06 1.73 15.40
CA GLU A 356 0.65 1.56 14.00
C GLU A 356 -0.63 0.70 13.92
N ILE A 357 -0.72 -0.35 14.73
CA ILE A 357 -1.94 -1.16 14.86
C ILE A 357 -3.09 -0.32 15.39
N GLN A 358 -2.84 0.52 16.40
CA GLN A 358 -3.83 1.43 16.96
C GLN A 358 -4.30 2.45 15.91
N ARG A 359 -3.41 2.92 15.03
CA ARG A 359 -3.79 3.81 13.93
C ARG A 359 -4.66 3.10 12.89
N LEU A 360 -4.32 1.88 12.49
CA LEU A 360 -5.18 1.06 11.62
C LEU A 360 -6.57 0.88 12.24
N LEU A 361 -6.62 0.58 13.53
CA LEU A 361 -7.87 0.45 14.26
C LEU A 361 -8.67 1.76 14.27
N GLN A 362 -8.03 2.91 14.48
CA GLN A 362 -8.68 4.22 14.39
C GLN A 362 -9.29 4.48 13.01
N ILE A 363 -8.59 4.13 11.92
CA ILE A 363 -9.11 4.28 10.56
C ILE A 363 -10.42 3.50 10.40
N ILE A 364 -10.45 2.25 10.89
CA ILE A 364 -11.64 1.39 10.83
C ILE A 364 -12.78 1.94 11.69
N ILE A 365 -12.46 2.41 12.89
CA ILE A 365 -13.45 2.86 13.88
C ILE A 365 -14.08 4.22 13.48
N GLN A 366 -13.31 5.11 12.86
CA GLN A 366 -13.74 6.47 12.51
C GLN A 366 -14.88 6.50 11.47
N LYS A 367 -14.99 5.47 10.63
CA LYS A 367 -15.97 5.40 9.55
C LYS A 367 -16.96 4.26 9.76
N LYS A 368 -18.25 4.59 9.72
CA LYS A 368 -19.30 3.57 9.88
C LYS A 368 -19.26 2.54 8.75
N GLU A 369 -18.87 2.94 7.53
CA GLU A 369 -18.81 2.02 6.39
C GLU A 369 -17.79 0.90 6.59
N THR A 370 -16.73 1.14 7.38
CA THR A 370 -15.66 0.16 7.63
C THR A 370 -15.89 -0.68 8.88
N HIS A 371 -16.98 -0.47 9.64
CA HIS A 371 -17.23 -1.22 10.88
C HIS A 371 -17.38 -2.73 10.64
N ASN A 372 -17.90 -3.12 9.47
CA ASN A 372 -18.02 -4.51 9.03
C ASN A 372 -16.66 -5.24 8.88
N LEU A 373 -15.55 -4.50 8.80
CA LEU A 373 -14.20 -5.07 8.74
C LEU A 373 -13.80 -5.73 10.07
N ILE A 374 -14.41 -5.33 11.19
CA ILE A 374 -14.20 -6.00 12.49
C ILE A 374 -15.11 -7.24 12.57
N ASN A 375 -14.67 -8.31 11.91
CA ASN A 375 -15.24 -9.64 12.04
C ASN A 375 -14.32 -10.56 12.87
N LYS A 376 -14.75 -11.82 13.11
CA LYS A 376 -13.98 -12.80 13.90
C LYS A 376 -12.57 -13.02 13.36
N VAL A 377 -12.42 -13.12 12.03
CA VAL A 377 -11.13 -13.36 11.37
C VAL A 377 -10.21 -12.16 11.53
N SER A 378 -10.70 -10.96 11.20
CA SER A 378 -9.92 -9.73 11.26
C SER A 378 -9.56 -9.34 12.70
N LEU A 379 -10.47 -9.50 13.66
CA LEU A 379 -10.18 -9.28 15.08
C LEU A 379 -9.10 -10.25 15.60
N THR A 380 -9.21 -11.54 15.26
CA THR A 380 -8.18 -12.53 15.63
C THR A 380 -6.82 -12.16 15.02
N ALA A 381 -6.79 -11.70 13.77
CA ALA A 381 -5.56 -11.25 13.13
C ALA A 381 -4.98 -10.04 13.87
N ILE A 382 -5.80 -9.02 14.18
CA ILE A 382 -5.37 -7.82 14.92
C ILE A 382 -4.74 -8.20 16.25
N LEU A 383 -5.41 -9.05 17.04
CA LEU A 383 -4.90 -9.45 18.36
C LEU A 383 -3.60 -10.27 18.27
N LYS A 384 -3.47 -11.15 17.28
CA LYS A 384 -2.19 -11.83 17.00
C LYS A 384 -1.08 -10.85 16.67
N GLN A 385 -1.36 -9.82 15.87
CA GLN A 385 -0.34 -8.82 15.55
C GLN A 385 0.05 -7.99 16.79
N VAL A 386 -0.91 -7.70 17.68
CA VAL A 386 -0.62 -7.05 18.97
C VAL A 386 0.35 -7.90 19.80
N GLU A 387 0.13 -9.21 19.87
CA GLU A 387 1.03 -10.15 20.56
C GLU A 387 2.44 -10.11 19.99
N ILE A 388 2.58 -10.12 18.66
CA ILE A 388 3.88 -10.08 17.95
C ILE A 388 4.61 -8.75 18.19
N SER A 389 3.88 -7.63 18.21
CA SER A 389 4.47 -6.28 18.38
C SER A 389 4.94 -5.99 19.81
N GLY A 390 4.45 -6.72 20.80
CA GLY A 390 4.73 -6.50 22.22
C GLY A 390 5.99 -7.22 22.69
N ASP A 391 6.84 -6.50 23.44
CA ASP A 391 8.15 -7.01 23.90
C ASP A 391 8.03 -8.03 25.06
N ASN A 392 6.93 -8.00 25.82
CA ASN A 392 6.65 -8.90 26.93
C ASN A 392 5.13 -9.00 27.21
N ASP A 393 4.72 -9.96 28.04
CA ASP A 393 3.30 -10.26 28.28
C ASP A 393 2.54 -9.15 28.98
N LEU A 394 3.19 -8.35 29.82
CA LEU A 394 2.57 -7.16 30.43
C LEU A 394 2.17 -6.15 29.34
N THR A 395 3.12 -5.83 28.46
CA THR A 395 2.90 -4.87 27.36
C THR A 395 1.84 -5.40 26.40
N ARG A 396 1.88 -6.70 26.05
CA ARG A 396 0.86 -7.37 25.23
C ARG A 396 -0.52 -7.26 25.88
N GLY A 397 -0.63 -7.59 27.17
CA GLY A 397 -1.89 -7.51 27.92
C GLY A 397 -2.47 -6.11 27.95
N ILE A 398 -1.64 -5.08 28.23
CA ILE A 398 -2.06 -3.67 28.20
C ILE A 398 -2.55 -3.28 26.80
N ASN A 399 -1.84 -3.69 25.75
CA ASN A 399 -2.19 -3.35 24.37
C ASN A 399 -3.48 -4.04 23.91
N ILE A 400 -3.70 -5.31 24.27
CA ILE A 400 -4.98 -6.02 24.04
C ILE A 400 -6.12 -5.30 24.78
N THR A 401 -5.91 -4.85 26.02
CA THR A 401 -6.90 -4.05 26.76
C THR A 401 -7.24 -2.73 26.06
N LYS A 402 -6.25 -2.05 25.46
CA LYS A 402 -6.50 -0.83 24.67
C LYS A 402 -7.35 -1.11 23.43
N VAL A 403 -7.11 -2.22 22.72
CA VAL A 403 -7.96 -2.64 21.59
C VAL A 403 -9.38 -2.93 22.05
N TYR A 404 -9.54 -3.69 23.14
CA TYR A 404 -10.83 -4.00 23.74
C TYR A 404 -11.63 -2.74 24.07
N ASN A 405 -11.02 -1.80 24.80
CA ASN A 405 -11.68 -0.55 25.20
C ASN A 405 -12.04 0.30 23.98
N SER A 406 -11.17 0.39 22.97
CA SER A 406 -11.46 1.13 21.74
C SER A 406 -12.68 0.57 21.01
N LEU A 407 -12.80 -0.75 20.89
CA LEU A 407 -13.97 -1.37 20.26
C LEU A 407 -15.25 -1.23 21.12
N LEU A 408 -15.10 -1.28 22.45
CA LEU A 408 -16.21 -1.10 23.39
C LEU A 408 -16.79 0.32 23.34
N GLU A 409 -15.93 1.34 23.40
CA GLU A 409 -16.29 2.76 23.32
C GLU A 409 -17.10 3.08 22.05
N HIS A 410 -16.74 2.44 20.94
CA HIS A 410 -17.39 2.62 19.65
C HIS A 410 -18.53 1.63 19.36
N LYS A 411 -18.96 0.85 20.36
CA LYS A 411 -20.08 -0.11 20.27
C LYS A 411 -19.90 -1.18 19.19
N MET A 412 -18.65 -1.55 18.91
CA MET A 412 -18.29 -2.57 17.91
C MET A 412 -18.07 -3.95 18.53
N LEU A 413 -18.19 -4.07 19.85
CA LEU A 413 -17.95 -5.29 20.58
C LEU A 413 -19.26 -6.07 20.81
N SER A 414 -19.46 -7.13 20.03
CA SER A 414 -20.57 -8.08 20.21
C SER A 414 -20.15 -9.25 21.12
N LYS A 415 -21.10 -9.92 21.78
CA LYS A 415 -20.80 -11.02 22.72
C LYS A 415 -19.94 -12.13 22.10
N GLN A 416 -20.13 -12.42 20.82
CA GLN A 416 -19.36 -13.41 20.06
C GLN A 416 -17.86 -13.08 19.94
N TYR A 417 -17.44 -11.84 20.15
CA TYR A 417 -16.03 -11.43 20.10
C TYR A 417 -15.32 -11.53 21.44
N ILE A 418 -16.08 -11.64 22.54
CA ILE A 418 -15.53 -11.64 23.90
C ILE A 418 -14.65 -12.87 24.14
N SER A 419 -15.05 -14.04 23.63
CA SER A 419 -14.25 -15.27 23.73
C SER A 419 -12.88 -15.14 23.06
N ILE A 420 -12.78 -14.38 21.97
CA ILE A 420 -11.52 -14.11 21.27
C ILE A 420 -10.60 -13.28 22.17
N PHE A 421 -11.13 -12.22 22.79
CA PHE A 421 -10.36 -11.42 23.75
C PHE A 421 -9.91 -12.23 24.96
N VAL A 422 -10.78 -13.07 25.52
CA VAL A 422 -10.44 -13.95 26.64
C VAL A 422 -9.31 -14.91 26.27
N GLU A 423 -9.34 -15.50 25.07
CA GLU A 423 -8.25 -16.38 24.60
C GLU A 423 -6.91 -15.63 24.55
N HIS A 424 -6.90 -14.42 24.01
CA HIS A 424 -5.69 -13.61 23.90
C HIS A 424 -5.21 -13.06 25.27
N PHE A 425 -6.13 -12.69 26.17
CA PHE A 425 -5.75 -12.31 27.54
C PHE A 425 -5.16 -13.48 28.34
N ALA A 426 -5.63 -14.71 28.10
CA ALA A 426 -5.12 -15.90 28.77
C ALA A 426 -3.66 -16.17 28.36
N ARG A 427 -3.33 -16.01 27.08
CA ARG A 427 -1.96 -16.19 26.55
C ARG A 427 -0.94 -15.21 27.10
N CYS A 428 -1.36 -14.04 27.56
CA CYS A 428 -0.49 -13.03 28.15
C CYS A 428 -0.63 -12.94 29.68
N GLY A 429 -1.21 -13.95 30.33
CA GLY A 429 -1.37 -14.01 31.79
C GLY A 429 -2.26 -12.92 32.40
N ASN A 430 -3.11 -12.26 31.61
CA ASN A 430 -3.96 -11.14 32.07
C ASN A 430 -5.28 -11.63 32.67
N PHE A 431 -5.19 -12.51 33.68
CA PHE A 431 -6.35 -13.12 34.35
C PHE A 431 -7.27 -12.11 35.05
N ASN A 432 -6.72 -10.97 35.48
CA ASN A 432 -7.54 -9.88 36.04
C ASN A 432 -8.58 -9.38 35.04
N MET A 433 -8.20 -9.23 33.76
CA MET A 433 -9.15 -8.76 32.76
C MET A 433 -10.18 -9.84 32.41
N ILE A 434 -9.79 -11.12 32.43
CA ILE A 434 -10.73 -12.24 32.27
C ILE A 434 -11.75 -12.26 33.41
N ALA A 435 -11.30 -12.10 34.66
CA ALA A 435 -12.18 -12.01 35.83
C ALA A 435 -13.21 -10.88 35.69
N ASN A 436 -12.76 -9.68 35.30
CA ASN A 436 -13.64 -8.55 35.05
C ASN A 436 -14.71 -8.84 33.96
N LEU A 437 -14.37 -9.60 32.92
CA LEU A 437 -15.32 -10.00 31.87
C LEU A 437 -16.36 -11.01 32.37
N ILE A 438 -15.97 -11.90 33.27
CA ILE A 438 -16.89 -12.86 33.94
C ILE A 438 -17.82 -12.10 34.88
N ASP A 439 -17.27 -11.25 35.76
CA ASP A 439 -18.04 -10.50 36.76
C ASP A 439 -19.05 -9.54 36.16
N SER A 440 -18.70 -8.93 35.03
CA SER A 440 -19.60 -8.06 34.26
C SER A 440 -20.69 -8.83 33.50
N LYS A 441 -20.77 -10.16 33.65
CA LYS A 441 -21.71 -11.07 32.94
C LYS A 441 -21.62 -10.99 31.42
N ASN A 442 -20.46 -10.56 30.94
CA ASN A 442 -20.14 -10.44 29.53
C ASN A 442 -19.58 -11.76 28.98
N PHE A 443 -19.12 -12.65 29.86
CA PHE A 443 -18.55 -13.95 29.53
C PHE A 443 -18.93 -15.01 30.57
N SER A 444 -19.01 -16.27 30.15
CA SER A 444 -19.31 -17.43 31.01
C SER A 444 -18.38 -18.58 30.63
N LEU A 445 -17.62 -19.07 31.62
CA LEU A 445 -16.69 -20.19 31.43
C LEU A 445 -17.41 -21.51 31.13
N VAL A 446 -18.64 -21.66 31.63
CA VAL A 446 -19.47 -22.86 31.43
C VAL A 446 -19.91 -22.99 29.97
N ASP A 447 -20.13 -21.86 29.30
CA ASP A 447 -20.62 -21.83 27.91
C ASP A 447 -19.50 -22.06 26.89
N THR A 448 -18.23 -22.11 27.32
CA THR A 448 -17.05 -22.25 26.45
C THR A 448 -15.99 -23.19 27.05
N PRO A 449 -16.23 -24.51 27.11
CA PRO A 449 -15.33 -25.47 27.76
C PRO A 449 -13.92 -25.51 27.15
N GLU A 450 -13.81 -25.48 25.81
CA GLU A 450 -12.50 -25.45 25.11
C GLU A 450 -11.62 -24.25 25.51
N LEU A 451 -12.25 -23.10 25.82
CA LEU A 451 -11.53 -21.90 26.22
C LEU A 451 -11.07 -21.99 27.68
N SER A 452 -11.87 -22.62 28.53
CA SER A 452 -11.51 -22.92 29.92
C SER A 452 -10.29 -23.83 29.99
N GLU A 453 -10.21 -24.85 29.12
CA GLU A 453 -9.01 -25.69 29.00
C GLU A 453 -7.76 -24.87 28.65
N LYS A 454 -7.85 -24.00 27.63
CA LYS A 454 -6.73 -23.12 27.25
C LYS A 454 -6.30 -22.19 28.39
N ILE A 455 -7.24 -21.67 29.18
CA ILE A 455 -6.91 -20.81 30.32
C ILE A 455 -6.10 -21.61 31.36
N ILE A 456 -6.51 -22.83 31.69
CA ILE A 456 -5.81 -23.69 32.66
C ILE A 456 -4.38 -24.01 32.19
N ILE A 457 -4.20 -24.30 30.89
CA ILE A 457 -2.87 -24.58 30.32
C ILE A 457 -1.94 -23.36 30.48
N ASN A 458 -2.42 -22.15 30.16
CA ASN A 458 -1.59 -20.95 30.28
C ASN A 458 -1.24 -20.64 31.75
N ILE A 459 -2.16 -20.88 32.70
CA ILE A 459 -1.88 -20.69 34.14
C ILE A 459 -0.76 -21.63 34.62
N LYS A 460 -0.73 -22.88 34.11
CA LYS A 460 0.35 -23.83 34.42
C LYS A 460 1.70 -23.32 33.92
N GLN A 461 1.76 -22.84 32.67
CA GLN A 461 2.99 -22.33 32.07
C GLN A 461 3.56 -21.12 32.82
N ASP A 462 2.71 -20.15 33.20
CA ASP A 462 3.11 -18.98 34.00
C ASP A 462 3.72 -19.36 35.37
N ARG A 463 3.32 -20.50 35.95
CA ARG A 463 3.84 -21.01 37.23
C ARG A 463 5.23 -21.63 37.05
N ASP A 464 5.45 -22.34 35.95
CA ASP A 464 6.71 -23.03 35.65
C ASP A 464 7.84 -22.06 35.28
N GLU A 465 7.52 -20.82 34.85
CA GLU A 465 8.49 -19.75 34.54
C GLU A 465 8.96 -18.93 35.77
N ASP A 466 8.52 -19.29 36.99
CA ASP A 466 9.00 -18.72 38.27
C ASP A 466 8.81 -17.19 38.42
N ILE A 467 7.84 -16.58 37.74
CA ILE A 467 7.54 -15.14 37.86
C ILE A 467 6.55 -14.91 39.03
N PRO A 468 6.98 -14.44 40.22
CA PRO A 468 6.20 -14.57 41.45
C PRO A 468 4.88 -13.77 41.47
N MET A 469 4.84 -12.67 40.69
CA MET A 469 3.67 -11.78 40.64
C MET A 469 2.54 -12.31 39.75
N TYR A 470 2.85 -13.12 38.73
CA TYR A 470 1.84 -13.73 37.85
C TYR A 470 1.30 -15.04 38.42
N ALA A 471 2.17 -15.87 39.02
CA ALA A 471 1.76 -17.10 39.71
C ALA A 471 0.68 -16.87 40.79
N LYS A 472 0.81 -15.80 41.59
CA LYS A 472 -0.18 -15.45 42.62
C LYS A 472 -1.54 -15.06 42.03
N LYS A 473 -1.57 -14.38 40.88
CA LYS A 473 -2.81 -13.97 40.21
C LYS A 473 -3.49 -15.14 39.51
N GLY A 474 -2.73 -16.02 38.86
CA GLY A 474 -3.23 -17.26 38.26
C GLY A 474 -3.90 -18.17 39.29
N ASN A 475 -3.26 -18.39 40.45
CA ASN A 475 -3.83 -19.22 41.53
C ASN A 475 -5.11 -18.61 42.13
N LEU A 476 -5.13 -17.28 42.30
CA LEU A 476 -6.33 -16.59 42.75
C LEU A 476 -7.47 -16.74 41.74
N PHE A 477 -7.17 -16.59 40.44
CA PHE A 477 -8.13 -16.79 39.37
C PHE A 477 -8.67 -18.22 39.34
N LEU A 478 -7.81 -19.23 39.44
CA LEU A 478 -8.21 -20.64 39.50
C LEU A 478 -9.20 -20.89 40.65
N SER A 479 -8.84 -20.45 41.85
CA SER A 479 -9.67 -20.69 43.04
C SER A 479 -11.02 -19.98 43.00
N GLN A 480 -11.07 -18.76 42.44
CA GLN A 480 -12.29 -17.95 42.43
C GLN A 480 -13.21 -18.23 41.25
N TYR A 481 -12.65 -18.58 40.07
CA TYR A 481 -13.43 -18.63 38.83
C TYR A 481 -13.45 -20.00 38.16
N ILE A 482 -12.41 -20.83 38.30
CA ILE A 482 -12.32 -22.14 37.63
C ILE A 482 -12.80 -23.28 38.53
N LEU A 483 -12.28 -23.40 39.74
CA LEU A 483 -12.68 -24.46 40.69
C LEU A 483 -14.19 -24.49 40.96
N PRO A 484 -14.91 -23.36 41.13
CA PRO A 484 -16.35 -23.39 41.42
C PRO A 484 -17.24 -23.91 40.28
N VAL A 485 -16.70 -23.98 39.06
CA VAL A 485 -17.41 -24.41 37.85
C VAL A 485 -16.79 -25.66 37.23
N VAL A 486 -15.76 -26.22 37.85
CA VAL A 486 -14.96 -27.32 37.29
C VAL A 486 -15.82 -28.56 37.02
N ASP A 487 -16.77 -28.86 37.89
CA ASP A 487 -17.70 -30.00 37.74
C ASP A 487 -18.76 -29.76 36.65
N LYS A 488 -18.87 -28.52 36.17
CA LYS A 488 -19.82 -28.10 35.13
C LYS A 488 -19.14 -27.92 33.77
N ILE A 489 -17.81 -28.07 33.71
CA ILE A 489 -17.01 -27.93 32.50
C ILE A 489 -16.46 -29.32 32.18
N GLU A 490 -16.74 -29.83 30.98
CA GLU A 490 -16.09 -31.05 30.50
C GLU A 490 -14.60 -30.75 30.25
N LEU A 491 -13.74 -31.22 31.17
CA LEU A 491 -12.28 -31.11 31.08
C LEU A 491 -11.67 -32.49 30.81
N SER A 492 -10.58 -32.52 30.04
CA SER A 492 -9.76 -33.73 29.89
C SER A 492 -9.20 -34.24 31.22
N GLU A 493 -9.00 -35.56 31.35
CA GLU A 493 -8.44 -36.18 32.57
C GLU A 493 -7.03 -35.66 32.91
N GLU A 494 -6.25 -35.29 31.90
CA GLU A 494 -4.92 -34.69 32.05
C GLU A 494 -4.98 -33.28 32.66
N LEU A 495 -6.02 -32.51 32.32
CA LEU A 495 -6.27 -31.18 32.89
C LEU A 495 -6.85 -31.24 34.29
N LYS A 496 -7.72 -32.21 34.58
CA LYS A 496 -8.18 -32.48 35.96
C LYS A 496 -7.01 -32.82 36.88
N LYS A 497 -6.07 -33.65 36.40
CA LYS A 497 -4.83 -33.95 37.11
C LYS A 497 -3.96 -32.70 37.29
N THR A 498 -3.81 -31.90 36.25
CA THR A 498 -3.08 -30.61 36.31
C THR A 498 -3.69 -29.65 37.34
N LEU A 499 -5.01 -29.58 37.47
CA LEU A 499 -5.68 -28.76 38.49
C LEU A 499 -5.47 -29.26 39.93
N ILE A 500 -5.22 -30.57 40.11
CA ILE A 500 -4.88 -31.16 41.42
C ILE A 500 -3.41 -30.88 41.77
N ASP A 501 -2.53 -30.81 40.76
CA ASP A 501 -1.10 -30.53 40.91
C ASP A 501 -0.79 -29.02 41.06
N ILE A 502 -1.73 -28.14 40.65
CA ILE A 502 -1.65 -26.68 40.86
C ILE A 502 -2.07 -26.30 42.27
#